data_AF-A0A1M7KGW9-F1
#
_entry.id   AF-A0A1M7KGW9-F1
#
_cell.length_a   1.000
_cell.length_b   1.000
_cell.length_c   1.000
_cell.angle_alpha   90.00
_cell.angle_beta   90.00
_cell.angle_gamma   90.00
#
_symmetry.space_group_name_H-M   'P 1'
#
loop_
_entity.id
_entity.type
_entity.pdbx_description
1 polymer ?
#
loop_
_entity_poly.entity_id
_entity_poly.type
_entity_poly.pdbx_seq_one_letter_code
_entity_poly.pdbx_strand_id
1 'polypeptide(L)'
;MLGSTRRASLSRLMVAVFVALLSAMLILAGIIVGLQSFGFLIQNSVWITQAAEILNPILFTLSGIFGIWTLLLAYVSGWKSAD
;
A
#
# COMPACT_ATOMS: atom_id res chain seq x y z
N MET A 1 -25.62 -23.17 -4.28
CA MET A 1 -24.60 -23.29 -3.20
C MET A 1 -23.15 -23.08 -3.66
N LEU A 2 -22.75 -23.37 -4.90
CA LEU A 2 -21.37 -23.15 -5.38
C LEU A 2 -20.93 -21.67 -5.48
N GLY A 3 -21.86 -20.72 -5.64
CA GLY A 3 -21.56 -19.30 -5.81
C GLY A 3 -21.09 -18.58 -4.53
N SER A 4 -21.56 -18.97 -3.34
CA SER A 4 -21.16 -18.33 -2.08
C SER A 4 -19.73 -18.67 -1.68
N THR A 5 -19.32 -19.93 -1.87
CA THR A 5 -17.98 -20.41 -1.53
C THR A 5 -16.90 -19.75 -2.38
N ARG A 6 -17.15 -19.56 -3.69
CA ARG A 6 -16.22 -18.89 -4.61
C ARG A 6 -16.08 -17.40 -4.26
N ARG A 7 -17.19 -16.73 -3.93
CA ARG A 7 -17.21 -15.32 -3.51
C ARG A 7 -16.49 -15.11 -2.17
N ALA A 8 -16.66 -16.03 -1.22
CA ALA A 8 -15.96 -16.00 0.06
C ALA A 8 -14.44 -16.21 -0.10
N SER A 9 -14.02 -17.14 -0.98
CA SER A 9 -12.61 -17.35 -1.29
C SER A 9 -11.97 -16.12 -1.94
N LEU A 10 -12.66 -15.51 -2.91
CA LEU A 10 -12.22 -14.27 -3.56
C LEU A 10 -12.09 -13.12 -2.55
N SER A 11 -13.08 -12.93 -1.68
CA SER A 11 -13.03 -11.89 -0.65
C SER A 11 -11.83 -12.06 0.28
N ARG A 12 -11.55 -13.29 0.74
CA ARG A 12 -10.37 -13.59 1.57
C ARG A 12 -9.06 -13.28 0.86
N LEU A 13 -8.95 -13.64 -0.42
CA LEU A 13 -7.77 -13.30 -1.23
C LEU A 13 -7.59 -11.78 -1.34
N MET A 14 -8.66 -11.04 -1.63
CA MET A 14 -8.59 -9.59 -1.76
C MET A 14 -8.20 -8.90 -0.46
N VAL A 15 -8.69 -9.39 0.68
CA VAL A 15 -8.27 -8.93 2.01
C VAL A 15 -6.78 -9.23 2.24
N ALA A 16 -6.31 -10.44 1.90
CA ALA A 16 -4.90 -10.78 2.04
C ALA A 16 -4.00 -9.86 1.20
N VAL A 17 -4.38 -9.58 -0.04
CA VAL A 17 -3.64 -8.64 -0.90
C VAL A 17 -3.69 -7.22 -0.34
N PHE A 18 -4.84 -6.78 0.17
CA PHE A 18 -4.96 -5.48 0.83
C PHE A 18 -4.01 -5.35 2.02
N VAL A 19 -3.96 -6.36 2.90
CA VAL A 19 -3.05 -6.38 4.05
C VAL A 19 -1.59 -6.40 3.60
N ALA A 20 -1.25 -7.14 2.54
CA ALA A 20 0.10 -7.17 1.99
C ALA A 20 0.53 -5.80 1.44
N LEU A 21 -0.34 -5.13 0.68
CA LEU A 21 -0.09 -3.78 0.16
C LEU A 21 0.04 -2.75 1.28
N LEU A 22 -0.85 -2.82 2.28
CA LEU A 22 -0.78 -1.95 3.46
C LEU A 22 0.54 -2.15 4.23
N SER A 23 0.94 -3.40 4.45
CA SER A 23 2.19 -3.73 5.13
C SER A 23 3.40 -3.23 4.33
N ALA A 24 3.39 -3.39 3.01
CA ALA A 24 4.43 -2.87 2.14
C ALA A 24 4.54 -1.33 2.23
N MET A 25 3.41 -0.62 2.24
CA MET A 25 3.40 0.84 2.44
C MET A 25 3.99 1.24 3.79
N LEU A 26 3.62 0.55 4.87
CA LEU A 26 4.14 0.83 6.21
C LEU A 26 5.65 0.59 6.31
N ILE A 27 6.14 -0.51 5.74
CA ILE A 27 7.57 -0.82 5.69
C ILE A 27 8.31 0.25 4.89
N LEU A 28 7.82 0.60 3.70
CA LEU A 28 8.45 1.61 2.86
C LEU A 28 8.45 2.99 3.53
N ALA A 29 7.35 3.40 4.14
CA ALA A 29 7.27 4.64 4.91
C ALA A 29 8.27 4.63 6.08
N GLY A 30 8.38 3.50 6.80
CA GLY A 30 9.38 3.31 7.86
C GLY A 30 10.81 3.45 7.36
N ILE A 31 11.14 2.86 6.21
CA ILE A 31 12.46 2.98 5.57
C ILE A 31 12.74 4.44 5.19
N ILE A 32 11.79 5.14 4.58
CA ILE A 32 11.94 6.54 4.19
C ILE A 32 12.21 7.40 5.43
N VAL A 33 11.39 7.26 6.48
CA VAL A 33 11.56 8.01 7.72
C VAL A 33 12.90 7.69 8.39
N GLY A 34 13.30 6.41 8.41
CA GLY A 34 14.59 5.98 8.96
C GLY A 34 15.79 6.59 8.21
N LEU A 35 15.77 6.55 6.88
CA LEU A 35 16.81 7.14 6.05
C LEU A 35 16.88 8.66 6.18
N GLN A 36 15.72 9.33 6.23
CA GLN A 36 15.65 10.78 6.42
C GLN A 36 16.15 11.19 7.80
N SER A 37 15.77 10.45 8.85
CA SER A 37 16.23 10.69 10.23
C SER A 37 17.74 10.51 10.32
N PHE A 38 18.29 9.46 9.69
CA PHE A 38 19.73 9.24 9.63
C PHE A 38 20.45 10.38 8.89
N GLY A 39 19.95 10.76 7.70
CA GLY A 39 20.48 11.87 6.90
C GLY A 39 20.50 13.20 7.68
N PHE A 40 19.46 13.44 8.48
CA PHE A 40 19.38 14.60 9.37
C PHE A 40 20.46 14.57 10.46
N LEU A 41 20.66 13.41 11.11
CA LEU A 41 21.69 13.26 12.17
C LEU A 41 23.11 13.51 11.65
N ILE A 42 23.41 13.10 10.41
CA ILE A 42 24.71 13.34 9.78
C ILE A 42 24.80 14.70 9.05
N GLN A 43 23.75 15.53 9.15
CA GLN A 43 23.62 16.83 8.47
C GLN A 43 23.88 16.78 6.96
N ASN A 44 23.54 15.66 6.32
CA ASN A 44 23.77 15.45 4.89
C ASN A 44 22.46 15.58 4.11
N SER A 45 22.23 16.77 3.57
CA SER A 45 21.03 17.07 2.77
C SER A 45 21.00 16.32 1.43
N VAL A 46 22.15 16.05 0.82
CA VAL A 46 22.26 15.32 -0.46
C VAL A 46 21.80 13.88 -0.31
N TRP A 47 22.11 13.25 0.82
CA TRP A 47 21.64 11.90 1.14
C TRP A 47 20.10 11.83 1.21
N ILE A 48 19.49 12.82 1.85
CA ILE A 48 18.03 12.91 2.01
C ILE A 48 17.35 13.05 0.64
N THR A 49 17.85 13.95 -0.21
CA THR A 49 17.25 14.18 -1.54
C THR A 49 17.42 12.97 -2.46
N GLN A 50 18.59 12.33 -2.48
CA GLN A 50 18.80 11.13 -3.30
C GLN A 50 17.90 9.96 -2.86
N ALA A 51 17.77 9.74 -1.54
CA ALA A 51 16.87 8.73 -1.01
C ALA A 51 15.41 9.03 -1.39
N ALA A 52 14.98 10.30 -1.32
CA ALA A 52 13.64 10.72 -1.70
C ALA A 52 13.39 10.54 -3.21
N GLU A 53 14.35 10.88 -4.08
CA GLU A 53 14.23 10.74 -5.54
C GLU A 53 14.01 9.28 -5.96
N ILE A 54 14.66 8.33 -5.29
CA ILE A 54 14.53 6.90 -5.60
C ILE A 54 13.23 6.33 -5.00
N LEU A 55 12.90 6.68 -3.76
CA LEU A 55 11.81 6.03 -3.02
C LEU A 55 10.44 6.66 -3.29
N ASN A 56 10.36 7.95 -3.63
CA ASN A 56 9.07 8.63 -3.87
C ASN A 56 8.29 8.06 -5.07
N PRO A 57 8.90 7.75 -6.23
CA PRO A 57 8.17 7.13 -7.34
C PRO A 57 7.60 5.75 -6.98
N ILE A 58 8.35 4.98 -6.18
CA ILE A 58 7.92 3.66 -5.69
C ILE A 58 6.73 3.83 -4.74
N LEU A 59 6.83 4.76 -3.79
CA LEU A 59 5.77 5.08 -2.84
C LEU A 59 4.50 5.54 -3.56
N PHE A 60 4.63 6.42 -4.56
CA PHE A 60 3.52 6.90 -5.37
C PHE A 60 2.83 5.75 -6.12
N THR A 61 3.61 4.89 -6.76
CA THR A 61 3.09 3.74 -7.52
C THR A 61 2.36 2.77 -6.60
N LEU A 62 2.95 2.41 -5.46
CA LEU A 62 2.32 1.56 -4.45
C LEU A 62 1.04 2.20 -3.90
N SER A 63 1.03 3.52 -3.69
CA SER A 63 -0.14 4.24 -3.20
C SER A 63 -1.30 4.17 -4.21
N GLY A 64 -0.99 4.32 -5.49
CA GLY A 64 -1.99 4.20 -6.55
C GLY A 64 -2.59 2.79 -6.60
N ILE A 65 -1.75 1.76 -6.57
CA ILE A 65 -2.19 0.36 -6.55
C ILE A 65 -3.04 0.09 -5.30
N PHE A 66 -2.58 0.53 -4.13
CA PHE A 66 -3.31 0.35 -2.88
C PHE A 66 -4.68 1.03 -2.90
N GLY A 67 -4.77 2.27 -3.38
CA GLY A 67 -6.03 2.99 -3.52
C GLY A 67 -7.02 2.27 -4.43
N ILE A 68 -6.58 1.87 -5.62
CA ILE A 68 -7.40 1.10 -6.57
C ILE A 68 -7.88 -0.21 -5.94
N TRP A 69 -6.97 -0.95 -5.30
CA TRP A 69 -7.31 -2.23 -4.67
C TRP A 69 -8.30 -2.08 -3.52
N THR A 70 -8.17 -1.00 -2.74
CA THR A 70 -9.11 -0.66 -1.65
C THR A 70 -10.51 -0.44 -2.19
N LEU A 71 -10.65 0.28 -3.31
CA LEU A 71 -11.94 0.50 -3.97
C LEU A 71 -12.54 -0.82 -4.51
N LEU A 72 -11.72 -1.68 -5.11
CA LEU A 72 -12.16 -3.00 -5.57
C LEU A 72 -12.63 -3.88 -4.40
N LEU A 73 -11.90 -3.87 -3.29
CA LEU A 73 -12.27 -4.60 -2.08
C LEU A 73 -13.59 -4.05 -1.49
N ALA A 74 -13.76 -2.74 -1.44
CA ALA A 74 -15.00 -2.08 -1.01
C ALA A 74 -16.21 -2.49 -1.88
N TYR A 75 -16.01 -2.59 -3.20
CA TYR A 75 -17.04 -3.06 -4.12
C TYR A 75 -17.41 -4.53 -3.88
N VAL A 76 -16.42 -5.42 -3.76
CA VAL A 76 -16.67 -6.86 -3.56
C VAL A 76 -17.29 -7.16 -2.19
N SER A 77 -16.94 -6.39 -1.17
CA SER A 77 -17.51 -6.48 0.18
C SER A 77 -18.93 -5.93 0.29
N GLY A 78 -19.45 -5.30 -0.76
CA GLY A 78 -20.84 -4.84 -0.82
C GLY A 78 -21.08 -3.48 -0.18
N TRP A 79 -20.04 -2.65 0.01
CA TRP A 79 -20.20 -1.30 0.57
C TRP A 79 -21.08 -0.42 -0.34
N LYS A 80 -20.97 -0.55 -1.66
CA LYS A 80 -21.94 0.05 -2.57
C LYS A 80 -22.93 -1.03 -2.98
N SER A 81 -24.13 -1.03 -2.37
CA SER A 81 -25.28 -1.72 -2.94
C SER A 81 -25.42 -1.25 -4.38
N ALA A 82 -25.32 -2.17 -5.33
CA ALA A 82 -25.74 -1.91 -6.68
C ALA A 82 -27.27 -1.79 -6.64
N ASP A 83 -27.75 -0.58 -6.32
CA ASP A 83 -29.07 -0.14 -6.75
C ASP A 83 -29.09 -0.04 -8.28
#